data_AF-A0A2V6ZZ45-F1
#
_entry.id   AF-A0A2V6ZZ45-F1
#
_cell.length_a   1.000
_cell.length_b   1.000
_cell.length_c   1.000
_cell.angle_alpha   90.00
_cell.angle_beta   90.00
_cell.angle_gamma   90.00
#
_symmetry.space_group_name_H-M   'P 1'
#
loop_
_entity.id
_entity.type
_entity.pdbx_description
1 polymer ?
#
loop_
_entity_poly.entity_id
_entity_poly.type
_entity_poly.pdbx_seq_one_letter_code
_entity_poly.pdbx_strand_id
1 'polypeptide(L)'
;MATVATDHYRAYAPRPFTRAERDSVTILFGGLHWRIERILQAVLEGSGYRAQILPVATKEDLLTGRETADIGQCCPTSFTTGNLVNFLKKESKQIGVEEVNKKYVYLTAGSCGACRFGQYHASYELALRNTGLERFRMFLMAQDNLDQNMGDGLDLNLPMTLGCLWGIFCTDLIQDLEYQTRPYEVLPGQTEAVVKESVEYLYEMFRNRPKMTPKKSVLWHLTTPYFTRAMKEVRKKFSEIEVDRLRVKP
;
A
#
# COMPACT_ATOMS: atom_id res chain seq x y z
N MET A 1 6.96 20.27 -44.79
CA MET A 1 7.64 20.21 -43.48
C MET A 1 6.56 20.16 -42.43
N ALA A 2 6.39 19.04 -41.72
CA ALA A 2 5.46 18.97 -40.60
C ALA A 2 6.02 19.87 -39.48
N THR A 3 5.28 20.90 -39.12
CA THR A 3 5.54 21.72 -37.94
C THR A 3 5.46 20.81 -36.72
N VAL A 4 6.62 20.40 -36.21
CA VAL A 4 6.72 19.71 -34.92
C VAL A 4 6.17 20.68 -33.88
N ALA A 5 5.04 20.35 -33.27
CA ALA A 5 4.49 21.15 -32.19
C ALA A 5 5.54 21.24 -31.08
N THR A 6 6.06 22.46 -30.84
CA THR A 6 6.99 22.76 -29.76
C THR A 6 6.24 22.86 -28.44
N ASP A 7 5.56 21.79 -28.04
CA ASP A 7 5.01 21.71 -26.70
C ASP A 7 6.14 21.31 -25.75
N HIS A 8 6.45 22.20 -24.81
CA HIS A 8 7.37 21.88 -23.72
C HIS A 8 6.83 20.71 -22.91
N TYR A 9 7.71 19.78 -22.53
CA TYR A 9 7.36 18.69 -21.63
C TYR A 9 6.66 19.22 -20.37
N ARG A 10 5.49 18.67 -20.06
CA ARG A 10 4.78 18.90 -18.81
C ARG A 10 4.75 17.59 -18.04
N ALA A 11 5.11 17.65 -16.76
CA ALA A 11 4.95 16.51 -15.88
C ALA A 11 3.49 16.09 -15.80
N TYR A 12 3.25 14.79 -15.61
CA TYR A 12 1.92 14.24 -15.41
C TYR A 12 1.21 14.91 -14.24
N ALA A 13 0.01 15.41 -14.53
CA ALA A 13 -0.89 15.98 -13.54
C ALA A 13 -2.22 15.22 -13.64
N PRO A 14 -2.57 14.38 -12.64
CA PRO A 14 -3.84 13.68 -12.66
C PRO A 14 -5.00 14.68 -12.55
N ARG A 15 -6.16 14.33 -13.11
CA ARG A 15 -7.40 15.03 -12.76
C ARG A 15 -7.63 14.94 -11.24
N PRO A 16 -8.12 16.00 -10.59
CA PRO A 16 -8.31 16.00 -9.15
C PRO A 16 -9.27 14.88 -8.74
N PHE A 17 -8.96 14.23 -7.62
CA PHE A 17 -9.91 13.43 -6.89
C PHE A 17 -10.62 14.37 -5.92
N THR A 18 -11.95 14.43 -6.00
CA THR A 18 -12.79 15.40 -5.27
C THR A 18 -13.49 14.76 -4.08
N ARG A 19 -13.96 15.57 -3.12
CA ARG A 19 -14.70 15.05 -1.97
C ARG A 19 -15.96 14.27 -2.37
N ALA A 20 -16.66 14.73 -3.41
CA ALA A 20 -17.89 14.11 -3.91
C ALA A 20 -17.67 12.68 -4.44
N GLU A 21 -16.47 12.38 -4.92
CA GLU A 21 -16.13 11.08 -5.48
C GLU A 21 -15.78 10.05 -4.39
N ARG A 22 -15.50 10.48 -3.16
CA ARG A 22 -14.90 9.67 -2.09
C ARG A 22 -15.65 8.38 -1.75
N ASP A 23 -16.98 8.40 -1.80
CA ASP A 23 -17.80 7.24 -1.45
C ASP A 23 -17.93 6.22 -2.60
N SER A 24 -17.56 6.64 -3.82
CA SER A 24 -17.68 5.84 -5.05
C SER A 24 -16.33 5.34 -5.57
N VAL A 25 -15.25 6.06 -5.31
CA VAL A 25 -13.90 5.76 -5.78
C VAL A 25 -13.19 4.82 -4.81
N THR A 26 -12.52 3.83 -5.36
CA THR A 26 -11.66 2.90 -4.63
C THR A 26 -10.19 3.23 -4.87
N ILE A 27 -9.44 3.39 -3.78
CA ILE A 27 -8.00 3.60 -3.80
C ILE A 27 -7.31 2.24 -3.93
N LEU A 28 -6.65 2.04 -5.06
CA LEU A 28 -5.76 0.93 -5.32
C LEU A 28 -4.36 1.25 -4.80
N PHE A 29 -3.72 0.28 -4.17
CA PHE A 29 -2.32 0.36 -3.77
C PHE A 29 -1.73 -1.05 -3.67
N GLY A 30 -0.41 -1.18 -3.77
CA GLY A 30 0.25 -2.47 -3.66
C GLY A 30 1.77 -2.37 -3.85
N GLY A 31 2.45 -3.50 -3.69
CA GLY A 31 3.90 -3.60 -3.83
C GLY A 31 4.67 -3.48 -2.50
N LEU A 32 3.95 -3.55 -1.37
CA LEU A 32 4.54 -3.69 -0.04
C LEU A 32 4.33 -5.12 0.48
N HIS A 33 4.82 -5.40 1.68
CA HIS A 33 4.60 -6.70 2.29
C HIS A 33 3.13 -6.85 2.75
N TRP A 34 2.52 -8.02 2.53
CA TRP A 34 1.07 -8.25 2.76
C TRP A 34 0.57 -7.82 4.15
N ARG A 35 1.39 -7.98 5.20
CA ARG A 35 1.07 -7.55 6.57
C ARG A 35 0.78 -6.05 6.63
N ILE A 36 1.72 -5.24 6.13
CA ILE A 36 1.56 -3.78 6.18
C ILE A 36 0.49 -3.31 5.19
N GLU A 37 0.35 -3.95 4.03
CA GLU A 37 -0.73 -3.61 3.09
C GLU A 37 -2.11 -3.78 3.73
N ARG A 38 -2.31 -4.87 4.48
CA ARG A 38 -3.56 -5.10 5.23
C ARG A 38 -3.80 -4.01 6.28
N ILE A 39 -2.77 -3.60 7.02
CA ILE A 39 -2.94 -2.53 8.03
C ILE A 39 -3.16 -1.15 7.39
N LEU A 40 -2.49 -0.85 6.27
CA LEU A 40 -2.73 0.38 5.51
C LEU A 40 -4.17 0.42 4.96
N GLN A 41 -4.71 -0.72 4.52
CA GLN A 41 -6.11 -0.84 4.14
C GLN A 41 -7.04 -0.44 5.30
N ALA A 42 -6.81 -0.97 6.49
CA ALA A 42 -7.56 -0.60 7.70
C ALA A 42 -7.47 0.89 8.02
N VAL A 43 -6.28 1.48 7.90
CA VAL A 43 -6.09 2.92 8.17
C VAL A 43 -6.86 3.79 7.18
N LEU A 44 -6.83 3.47 5.89
CA LEU A 44 -7.59 4.17 4.86
C LEU A 44 -9.10 4.03 5.09
N GLU A 45 -9.57 2.80 5.37
CA GLU A 45 -10.99 2.52 5.62
C GLU A 45 -11.50 3.18 6.90
N GLY A 46 -10.72 3.16 7.98
CA GLY A 46 -11.04 3.86 9.23
C GLY A 46 -11.13 5.38 9.07
N SER A 47 -10.34 5.93 8.14
CA SER A 47 -10.45 7.33 7.73
C SER A 47 -11.69 7.60 6.87
N GLY A 48 -12.35 6.59 6.32
CA GLY A 48 -13.55 6.70 5.48
C GLY A 48 -13.26 6.69 3.97
N TYR A 49 -12.21 5.99 3.54
CA TYR A 49 -11.90 5.72 2.14
C TYR A 49 -12.27 4.29 1.77
N ARG A 50 -12.59 4.03 0.50
CA ARG A 50 -12.61 2.67 -0.03
C ARG A 50 -11.20 2.32 -0.48
N ALA A 51 -10.65 1.23 0.02
CA ALA A 51 -9.27 0.85 -0.24
C ALA A 51 -9.20 -0.62 -0.66
N GLN A 52 -8.41 -0.90 -1.69
CA GLN A 52 -8.24 -2.24 -2.21
C GLN A 52 -6.76 -2.49 -2.51
N ILE A 53 -6.24 -3.55 -1.91
CA ILE A 53 -4.88 -4.03 -2.16
C ILE A 53 -4.87 -4.71 -3.53
N LEU A 54 -3.85 -4.45 -4.33
CA LEU A 54 -3.67 -5.17 -5.58
C LEU A 54 -3.40 -6.67 -5.33
N PRO A 55 -3.75 -7.57 -6.26
CA PRO A 55 -3.48 -9.00 -6.12
C PRO A 55 -1.98 -9.28 -5.97
N VAL A 56 -1.63 -10.41 -5.33
CA VAL A 56 -0.24 -10.87 -5.22
C VAL A 56 0.38 -10.94 -6.60
N ALA A 57 1.50 -10.22 -6.77
CA ALA A 57 2.16 -10.12 -8.05
C ALA A 57 2.70 -11.48 -8.53
N THR A 58 2.54 -11.75 -9.82
CA THR A 58 2.90 -13.01 -10.47
C THR A 58 4.05 -12.82 -11.46
N LYS A 59 4.56 -13.93 -12.02
CA LYS A 59 5.53 -13.86 -13.12
C LYS A 59 4.98 -13.14 -14.36
N GLU A 60 3.68 -13.24 -14.62
CA GLU A 60 3.03 -12.53 -15.74
C GLU A 60 3.08 -11.01 -15.54
N ASP A 61 2.93 -10.56 -14.30
CA ASP A 61 3.08 -9.15 -13.95
C ASP A 61 4.51 -8.66 -14.19
N LEU A 62 5.52 -9.44 -13.80
CA LEU A 62 6.92 -9.11 -14.12
C LEU A 62 7.15 -8.93 -15.62
N LEU A 63 6.64 -9.86 -16.43
CA LEU A 63 6.81 -9.81 -17.89
C LEU A 63 6.09 -8.59 -18.48
N THR A 64 4.86 -8.33 -18.03
CA THR A 64 4.07 -7.18 -18.46
C THR A 64 4.75 -5.86 -18.09
N GLY A 65 5.28 -5.75 -16.87
CA GLY A 65 5.97 -4.53 -16.42
C GLY A 65 7.23 -4.25 -17.24
N ARG A 66 7.97 -5.28 -17.63
CA ARG A 66 9.14 -5.16 -18.51
C ARG A 66 8.79 -4.83 -19.96
N GLU A 67 7.65 -5.30 -20.43
CA GLU A 67 7.15 -5.03 -21.79
C GLU A 67 6.63 -3.58 -21.92
N THR A 68 5.90 -3.12 -20.91
CA THR A 68 5.13 -1.87 -20.99
C THR A 68 5.90 -0.63 -20.51
N ALA A 69 7.03 -0.81 -19.82
CA ALA A 69 7.80 0.28 -19.25
C ALA A 69 9.33 0.08 -19.48
N ASP A 70 10.16 0.83 -18.76
CA ASP A 70 11.62 0.80 -18.94
C ASP A 70 12.25 -0.53 -18.46
N ILE A 71 13.10 -1.14 -19.29
CA ILE A 71 13.78 -2.42 -18.99
C ILE A 71 14.81 -2.26 -17.85
N GLY A 72 15.35 -1.06 -17.64
CA GLY A 72 16.31 -0.73 -16.59
C GLY A 72 15.70 -0.49 -15.21
N GLN A 73 14.41 -0.78 -15.02
CA GLN A 73 13.75 -0.65 -13.72
C GLN A 73 14.31 -1.58 -12.66
N CYS A 74 14.18 -1.17 -11.39
CA CYS A 74 14.35 -2.08 -10.28
C CYS A 74 13.32 -3.21 -10.39
N CYS A 75 13.71 -4.45 -10.08
CA CYS A 75 12.83 -5.61 -10.11
C CYS A 75 11.46 -5.40 -9.42
N PRO A 76 11.36 -4.84 -8.18
CA PRO A 76 10.06 -4.60 -7.54
C PRO A 76 9.16 -3.63 -8.32
N THR A 77 9.72 -2.65 -9.03
CA THR A 77 8.95 -1.75 -9.90
C THR A 77 8.31 -2.52 -11.02
N SER A 78 9.04 -3.41 -11.69
CA SER A 78 8.48 -4.18 -12.81
C SER A 78 7.30 -5.05 -12.37
N PHE A 79 7.39 -5.70 -11.21
CA PHE A 79 6.26 -6.44 -10.64
C PHE A 79 5.07 -5.52 -10.36
N THR A 80 5.29 -4.40 -9.67
CA THR A 80 4.21 -3.48 -9.27
C THR A 80 3.54 -2.81 -10.48
N THR A 81 4.34 -2.37 -11.46
CA THR A 81 3.87 -1.78 -12.72
C THR A 81 2.99 -2.76 -13.48
N GLY A 82 3.48 -3.98 -13.70
CA GLY A 82 2.73 -4.97 -14.46
C GLY A 82 1.48 -5.44 -13.71
N ASN A 83 1.55 -5.55 -12.39
CA ASN A 83 0.41 -5.94 -11.56
C ASN A 83 -0.72 -4.90 -11.61
N LEU A 84 -0.39 -3.60 -11.55
CA LEU A 84 -1.34 -2.53 -11.77
C LEU A 84 -1.94 -2.59 -13.19
N VAL A 85 -1.09 -2.72 -14.21
CA VAL A 85 -1.53 -2.78 -15.62
C VAL A 85 -2.45 -3.97 -15.87
N ASN A 86 -2.09 -5.16 -15.41
CA ASN A 86 -2.88 -6.38 -15.61
C ASN A 86 -4.20 -6.32 -14.85
N PHE A 87 -4.20 -5.80 -13.63
CA PHE A 87 -5.42 -5.54 -12.88
C PHE A 87 -6.35 -4.60 -13.66
N LEU A 88 -5.86 -3.44 -14.11
CA LEU A 88 -6.67 -2.47 -14.83
C LEU A 88 -7.14 -2.98 -16.20
N LYS A 89 -6.31 -3.74 -16.93
CA LYS A 89 -6.69 -4.41 -18.18
C LYS A 89 -7.81 -5.44 -17.98
N LYS A 90 -7.79 -6.17 -16.86
CA LYS A 90 -8.85 -7.12 -16.53
C LYS A 90 -10.14 -6.40 -16.18
N GLU A 91 -10.08 -5.37 -15.34
CA GLU A 91 -11.24 -4.56 -14.98
C GLU A 91 -11.83 -3.83 -16.20
N SER A 92 -10.98 -3.28 -17.07
CA SER A 92 -11.45 -2.53 -18.25
C SER A 92 -12.18 -3.42 -19.26
N LYS A 93 -11.84 -4.71 -19.35
CA LYS A 93 -12.60 -5.69 -20.14
C LYS A 93 -14.00 -5.96 -19.57
N GLN A 94 -14.20 -5.81 -18.26
CA GLN A 94 -15.47 -6.10 -17.60
C GLN A 94 -16.40 -4.89 -17.57
N ILE A 95 -15.89 -3.71 -17.23
CA ILE A 95 -16.69 -2.50 -17.01
C ILE A 95 -16.40 -1.36 -17.98
N GLY A 96 -15.39 -1.49 -18.84
CA GLY A 96 -14.93 -0.44 -19.75
C GLY A 96 -13.88 0.49 -19.13
N VAL A 97 -13.01 1.05 -19.98
CA VAL A 97 -11.91 1.94 -19.57
C VAL A 97 -12.41 3.21 -18.87
N GLU A 98 -13.50 3.81 -19.36
CA GLU A 98 -14.06 5.01 -18.76
C GLU A 98 -14.58 4.78 -17.34
N GLU A 99 -15.19 3.62 -17.08
CA GLU A 99 -15.66 3.29 -15.75
C GLU A 99 -14.50 2.93 -14.81
N VAL A 100 -13.43 2.30 -15.31
CA VAL A 100 -12.19 2.10 -14.53
C VAL A 100 -11.60 3.43 -14.10
N ASN A 101 -11.50 4.41 -15.01
CA ASN A 101 -10.96 5.75 -14.72
C ASN A 101 -11.79 6.53 -13.69
N LYS A 102 -13.09 6.24 -13.60
CA LYS A 102 -13.99 6.82 -12.60
C LYS A 102 -13.92 6.08 -11.27
N LYS A 103 -13.97 4.74 -11.27
CA LYS A 103 -14.08 3.92 -10.05
C LYS A 103 -12.77 3.76 -9.29
N TYR A 104 -11.63 3.88 -9.94
CA TYR A 104 -10.34 3.58 -9.33
C TYR A 104 -9.37 4.76 -9.42
N VAL A 105 -8.53 4.86 -8.40
CA VAL A 105 -7.33 5.71 -8.38
C VAL A 105 -6.18 4.90 -7.81
N TYR A 106 -4.94 5.14 -8.21
CA TYR A 106 -3.79 4.46 -7.64
C TYR A 106 -3.00 5.38 -6.71
N LEU A 107 -2.74 4.93 -5.49
CA LEU A 107 -1.93 5.65 -4.50
C LEU A 107 -0.59 4.92 -4.34
N THR A 108 0.50 5.65 -4.55
CA THR A 108 1.86 5.14 -4.32
C THR A 108 2.73 6.17 -3.62
N ALA A 109 3.81 5.73 -3.00
CA ALA A 109 4.76 6.62 -2.34
C ALA A 109 5.81 7.11 -3.33
N GLY A 110 6.11 8.41 -3.26
CA GLY A 110 7.21 9.06 -3.96
C GLY A 110 8.30 9.46 -2.97
N SER A 111 9.55 9.42 -3.41
CA SER A 111 10.70 9.81 -2.60
C SER A 111 11.67 10.69 -3.39
N CYS A 112 12.35 11.60 -2.70
CA CYS A 112 13.48 12.34 -3.24
C CYS A 112 14.76 11.77 -2.63
N GLY A 113 15.40 10.82 -3.31
CA GLY A 113 16.62 10.17 -2.84
C GLY A 113 17.44 9.56 -3.96
N ALA A 114 18.65 9.10 -3.64
CA ALA A 114 19.59 8.52 -4.63
C ALA A 114 19.11 7.18 -5.23
N CYS A 115 18.04 6.59 -4.69
CA CYS A 115 17.42 5.38 -5.22
C CYS A 115 16.49 5.72 -6.41
N ARG A 116 16.33 4.77 -7.35
CA ARG A 116 15.35 4.87 -8.44
C ARG A 116 13.89 4.93 -7.97
N PHE A 117 13.62 4.74 -6.68
CA PHE A 117 12.28 4.82 -6.10
C PHE A 117 11.56 6.13 -6.43
N GLY A 118 12.27 7.25 -6.42
CA GLY A 118 11.71 8.55 -6.84
C GLY A 118 11.21 8.59 -8.28
N GLN A 119 11.65 7.66 -9.13
CA GLN A 119 11.28 7.56 -10.56
C GLN A 119 10.23 6.47 -10.85
N TYR A 120 9.75 5.74 -9.83
CA TYR A 120 8.77 4.66 -10.06
C TYR A 120 7.46 5.19 -10.64
N HIS A 121 7.06 6.41 -10.27
CA HIS A 121 5.87 7.05 -10.82
C HIS A 121 5.94 7.24 -12.34
N ALA A 122 7.10 7.65 -12.87
CA ALA A 122 7.31 7.80 -14.31
C ALA A 122 7.22 6.45 -15.05
N SER A 123 7.63 5.37 -14.37
CA SER A 123 7.48 4.01 -14.88
C SER A 123 6.03 3.56 -14.96
N TYR A 124 5.23 3.85 -13.92
CA TYR A 124 3.79 3.57 -13.93
C TYR A 124 3.07 4.39 -15.00
N GLU A 125 3.40 5.68 -15.12
CA GLU A 125 2.84 6.57 -16.14
C GLU A 125 3.12 6.06 -17.55
N LEU A 126 4.38 5.71 -17.85
CA LEU A 126 4.78 5.18 -19.15
C LEU A 126 4.00 3.90 -19.48
N ALA A 127 3.85 3.00 -18.51
CA ALA A 127 3.10 1.76 -18.68
C ALA A 127 1.62 1.99 -18.96
N LEU A 128 0.99 2.92 -18.22
CA LEU A 128 -0.40 3.30 -18.44
C LEU A 128 -0.60 3.92 -19.83
N ARG A 129 0.31 4.81 -20.26
CA ARG A 129 0.27 5.39 -21.61
C ARG A 129 0.43 4.33 -22.71
N ASN A 130 1.40 3.44 -22.57
CA ASN A 130 1.66 2.38 -23.54
C ASN A 130 0.52 1.35 -23.63
N THR A 131 -0.39 1.35 -22.66
CA THR A 131 -1.55 0.45 -22.62
C THR A 131 -2.89 1.15 -22.86
N GLY A 132 -2.88 2.43 -23.25
CA GLY A 132 -4.10 3.22 -23.54
C GLY A 132 -4.90 3.60 -22.29
N LEU A 133 -4.26 3.56 -21.11
CA LEU A 133 -4.82 3.92 -19.80
C LEU A 133 -4.27 5.26 -19.30
N GLU A 134 -3.79 6.15 -20.18
CA GLU A 134 -3.19 7.45 -19.80
C GLU A 134 -4.11 8.37 -18.97
N ARG A 135 -5.43 8.17 -19.05
CA ARG A 135 -6.45 8.94 -18.29
C ARG A 135 -6.64 8.44 -16.86
N PHE A 136 -6.06 7.29 -16.53
CA PHE A 136 -6.12 6.71 -15.20
C PHE A 136 -5.38 7.62 -14.21
N ARG A 137 -5.97 7.80 -13.01
CA ARG A 137 -5.49 8.76 -12.02
C ARG A 137 -4.55 8.09 -11.03
N MET A 138 -3.34 8.62 -10.91
CA MET A 138 -2.36 8.19 -9.92
C MET A 138 -1.96 9.36 -9.01
N PHE A 139 -1.88 9.11 -7.71
CA PHE A 139 -1.47 10.07 -6.69
C PHE A 139 -0.20 9.61 -6.00
N LEU A 140 0.70 10.57 -5.75
CA LEU A 140 1.98 10.34 -5.11
C LEU A 140 1.97 10.91 -3.70
N MET A 141 2.16 10.05 -2.71
CA MET A 141 2.41 10.47 -1.33
C MET A 141 3.90 10.79 -1.17
N ALA A 142 4.23 12.05 -0.88
CA ALA A 142 5.61 12.44 -0.57
C ALA A 142 6.03 11.88 0.81
N GLN A 143 7.29 11.49 0.96
CA GLN A 143 7.80 10.96 2.23
C GLN A 143 8.27 12.04 3.22
N ASP A 144 8.57 13.23 2.73
CA ASP A 144 9.12 14.35 3.50
C ASP A 144 8.04 15.23 4.15
N ASN A 145 6.77 15.03 3.80
CA ASN A 145 5.66 15.80 4.34
C ASN A 145 4.62 14.90 5.03
N LEU A 146 4.33 15.19 6.30
CA LEU A 146 3.38 14.41 7.12
C LEU A 146 1.91 14.80 6.90
N ASP A 147 1.67 15.99 6.33
CA ASP A 147 0.33 16.53 6.09
C ASP A 147 0.21 16.98 4.62
N GLN A 148 -0.50 16.20 3.82
CA GLN A 148 -0.54 16.37 2.37
C GLN A 148 -1.97 16.34 1.83
N ASN A 149 -2.35 17.41 1.14
CA ASN A 149 -3.61 17.50 0.42
C ASN A 149 -3.39 17.15 -1.05
N MET A 150 -3.85 15.96 -1.47
CA MET A 150 -3.77 15.47 -2.85
C MET A 150 -5.10 15.73 -3.56
N GLY A 151 -5.46 17.01 -3.64
CA GLY A 151 -6.80 17.47 -4.03
C GLY A 151 -7.77 17.54 -2.85
N ASP A 152 -9.07 17.49 -3.15
CA ASP A 152 -10.16 17.62 -2.16
C ASP A 152 -10.71 16.24 -1.71
N GLY A 153 -10.43 15.20 -2.49
CA GLY A 153 -10.86 13.82 -2.23
C GLY A 153 -9.92 13.08 -1.29
N LEU A 154 -8.60 13.13 -1.53
CA LEU A 154 -7.59 12.44 -0.72
C LEU A 154 -6.83 13.43 0.17
N ASP A 155 -7.15 13.37 1.46
CA ASP A 155 -6.52 14.14 2.52
C ASP A 155 -5.63 13.19 3.33
N LEU A 156 -4.33 13.23 3.05
CA LEU A 156 -3.30 12.53 3.81
C LEU A 156 -2.93 13.34 5.06
N ASN A 157 -3.92 13.54 5.93
CA ASN A 157 -3.73 14.29 7.16
C ASN A 157 -2.83 13.58 8.17
N LEU A 158 -2.30 14.37 9.10
CA LEU A 158 -1.40 13.89 10.15
C LEU A 158 -1.95 12.68 10.96
N PRO A 159 -3.23 12.61 11.37
CA PRO A 159 -3.78 11.41 12.01
C PRO A 159 -3.72 10.14 11.17
N MET A 160 -3.90 10.24 9.85
CA MET A 160 -3.80 9.10 8.96
C MET A 160 -2.34 8.68 8.79
N THR A 161 -1.44 9.63 8.53
CA THR A 161 0.01 9.38 8.38
C THR A 161 0.60 8.72 9.63
N LEU A 162 0.26 9.20 10.83
CA LEU A 162 0.68 8.57 12.09
C LEU A 162 0.10 7.15 12.24
N GLY A 163 -1.14 6.94 11.79
CA GLY A 163 -1.74 5.60 11.74
C GLY A 163 -0.96 4.64 10.85
N CYS A 164 -0.54 5.09 9.66
CA CYS A 164 0.31 4.31 8.76
C CYS A 164 1.67 3.98 9.40
N LEU A 165 2.33 4.97 10.02
CA LEU A 165 3.63 4.78 10.70
C LEU A 165 3.54 3.76 11.84
N TRP A 166 2.53 3.87 12.70
CA TRP A 166 2.31 2.87 13.76
C TRP A 166 1.95 1.50 13.19
N GLY A 167 1.26 1.46 12.05
CA GLY A 167 1.03 0.23 11.30
C GLY A 167 2.33 -0.47 10.94
N ILE A 168 3.29 0.26 10.37
CA ILE A 168 4.63 -0.25 10.03
C ILE A 168 5.30 -0.87 11.25
N PHE A 169 5.39 -0.12 12.35
CA PHE A 169 6.03 -0.61 13.57
C PHE A 169 5.36 -1.88 14.15
N CYS A 170 4.02 -1.92 14.17
CA CYS A 170 3.32 -3.09 14.69
C CYS A 170 3.52 -4.32 13.79
N THR A 171 3.52 -4.15 12.47
CA THR A 171 3.73 -5.26 11.53
C THR A 171 5.18 -5.74 11.50
N ASP A 172 6.14 -4.86 11.72
CA ASP A 172 7.56 -5.22 11.85
C ASP A 172 7.78 -6.07 13.11
N LEU A 173 7.17 -5.71 14.23
CA LEU A 173 7.21 -6.53 15.45
C LEU A 173 6.59 -7.92 15.25
N ILE A 174 5.50 -8.03 14.48
CA ILE A 174 4.93 -9.35 14.12
C ILE A 174 5.95 -10.14 13.28
N GLN A 175 6.61 -9.49 12.32
CA GLN A 175 7.62 -10.13 11.49
C GLN A 175 8.80 -10.65 12.32
N ASP A 176 9.25 -9.90 13.33
CA ASP A 176 10.29 -10.33 14.25
C ASP A 176 9.87 -11.55 15.08
N LEU A 177 8.64 -11.53 15.61
CA LEU A 177 8.10 -12.67 16.37
C LEU A 177 8.00 -13.92 15.50
N GLU A 178 7.54 -13.78 14.26
CA GLU A 178 7.47 -14.87 13.28
C GLU A 178 8.85 -15.48 13.01
N TYR A 179 9.89 -14.66 12.80
CA TYR A 179 11.24 -15.16 12.57
C TYR A 179 11.87 -15.81 13.80
N GLN A 180 11.47 -15.39 15.00
CA GLN A 180 11.90 -16.02 16.25
C GLN A 180 11.17 -17.32 16.57
N THR A 181 9.99 -17.57 15.99
CA THR A 181 9.13 -18.70 16.34
C THR A 181 9.05 -19.75 15.24
N ARG A 182 8.77 -19.36 13.98
CA ARG A 182 8.62 -20.28 12.84
C ARG A 182 9.74 -21.33 12.74
N PRO A 183 11.03 -20.97 12.91
CA PRO A 183 12.08 -21.98 12.76
C PRO A 183 12.09 -23.05 13.87
N TYR A 184 11.42 -22.81 15.00
CA TYR A 184 11.37 -23.71 16.14
C TYR A 184 9.97 -24.28 16.38
N GLU A 185 9.00 -24.00 15.51
CA GLU A 185 7.63 -24.49 15.69
C GLU A 185 7.58 -26.02 15.65
N VAL A 186 6.90 -26.62 16.62
CA VAL A 186 6.71 -28.08 16.67
C VAL A 186 5.73 -28.52 15.58
N LEU A 187 4.65 -27.77 15.42
CA LEU A 187 3.62 -27.99 14.41
C LEU A 187 3.86 -27.07 13.20
N PRO A 188 4.27 -27.61 12.04
CA PRO A 188 4.54 -26.80 10.85
C PRO A 188 3.33 -25.96 10.43
N GLY A 189 3.54 -24.68 10.19
CA GLY A 189 2.51 -23.73 9.77
C GLY A 189 1.70 -23.10 10.92
N GLN A 190 1.91 -23.53 12.18
CA GLN A 190 1.23 -22.93 13.33
C GLN A 190 1.58 -21.45 13.47
N THR A 191 2.84 -21.08 13.27
CA THR A 191 3.28 -19.68 13.32
C THR A 191 2.62 -18.85 12.24
N GLU A 192 2.49 -19.39 11.03
CA GLU A 192 1.85 -18.68 9.92
C GLU A 192 0.35 -18.43 10.19
N ALA A 193 -0.34 -19.40 10.79
CA ALA A 193 -1.73 -19.25 11.21
C ALA A 193 -1.88 -18.13 12.26
N VAL A 194 -1.03 -18.12 13.30
CA VAL A 194 -1.04 -17.09 14.35
C VAL A 194 -0.70 -15.71 13.79
N VAL A 195 0.23 -15.61 12.84
CA VAL A 195 0.57 -14.35 12.16
C VAL A 195 -0.63 -13.81 11.39
N LYS A 196 -1.31 -14.65 10.59
CA LYS A 196 -2.51 -14.26 9.82
C LYS A 196 -3.62 -13.76 10.75
N GLU A 197 -3.89 -14.49 11.82
CA GLU A 197 -4.88 -14.10 12.83
C GLU A 197 -4.50 -12.78 13.52
N SER A 198 -3.22 -12.60 13.87
CA SER A 198 -2.73 -11.38 14.52
C SER A 198 -2.83 -10.16 13.61
N VAL A 199 -2.56 -10.32 12.31
CA VAL A 199 -2.70 -9.24 11.33
C VAL A 199 -4.16 -8.84 11.17
N GLU A 200 -5.10 -9.79 11.14
CA GLU A 200 -6.53 -9.48 11.04
C GLU A 200 -7.07 -8.83 12.32
N TYR A 201 -6.60 -9.25 13.49
CA TYR A 201 -6.89 -8.56 14.75
C TYR A 201 -6.39 -7.11 14.75
N LEU A 202 -5.15 -6.88 14.27
CA LEU A 202 -4.63 -5.52 14.12
C LEU A 202 -5.41 -4.72 13.07
N TYR A 203 -5.84 -5.33 11.96
CA TYR A 203 -6.67 -4.68 10.96
C TYR A 203 -7.93 -4.05 11.60
N GLU A 204 -8.68 -4.82 12.39
CA GLU A 204 -9.86 -4.29 13.09
C GLU A 204 -9.50 -3.17 14.09
N MET A 205 -8.38 -3.30 14.80
CA MET A 205 -7.91 -2.28 15.73
C MET A 205 -7.48 -0.97 15.03
N PHE A 206 -6.81 -1.05 13.88
CA PHE A 206 -6.40 0.13 13.13
C PHE A 206 -7.58 0.82 12.43
N ARG A 207 -8.55 0.02 11.95
CA ARG A 207 -9.79 0.50 11.33
C ARG A 207 -10.67 1.26 12.33
N ASN A 208 -10.78 0.75 13.55
CA ASN A 208 -11.61 1.33 14.62
C ASN A 208 -10.86 2.34 15.51
N ARG A 209 -9.68 2.81 15.08
CA ARG A 209 -8.88 3.79 15.84
C ARG A 209 -9.69 5.08 16.10
N PRO A 210 -9.56 5.71 17.29
CA PRO A 210 -10.23 6.97 17.56
C PRO A 210 -9.90 8.06 16.54
N LYS A 211 -10.94 8.70 16.00
CA LYS A 211 -10.78 9.85 15.09
C LYS A 211 -10.38 11.07 15.90
N MET A 212 -9.26 11.69 15.53
CA MET A 212 -8.68 12.81 16.28
C MET A 212 -8.34 13.99 15.38
N THR A 213 -8.36 15.18 15.96
CA THR A 213 -7.80 16.37 15.31
C THR A 213 -6.27 16.28 15.27
N PRO A 214 -5.57 16.95 14.33
CA PRO A 214 -4.12 16.82 14.17
C PRO A 214 -3.32 17.01 15.47
N LYS A 215 -3.60 18.06 16.24
CA LYS A 215 -2.90 18.35 17.52
C LYS A 215 -3.11 17.25 18.57
N LYS A 216 -4.34 16.75 18.73
CA LYS A 216 -4.66 15.68 19.68
C LYS A 216 -4.10 14.33 19.22
N SER A 217 -4.02 14.13 17.91
CA SER A 217 -3.50 12.89 17.31
C SER A 217 -2.04 12.65 17.70
N VAL A 218 -1.17 13.67 17.62
CA VAL A 218 0.24 13.52 18.02
C VAL A 218 0.35 13.09 19.48
N LEU A 219 -0.32 13.80 20.38
CA LEU A 219 -0.28 13.50 21.82
C LEU A 219 -0.81 12.09 22.09
N TRP A 220 -1.91 11.70 21.44
CA TRP A 220 -2.49 10.37 21.63
C TRP A 220 -1.55 9.28 21.13
N HIS A 221 -1.00 9.38 19.92
CA HIS A 221 -0.08 8.37 19.38
C HIS A 221 1.17 8.21 20.25
N LEU A 222 1.65 9.27 20.91
CA LEU A 222 2.82 9.21 21.80
C LEU A 222 2.54 8.65 23.20
N THR A 223 1.33 8.79 23.71
CA THR A 223 1.01 8.48 25.13
C THR A 223 0.04 7.32 25.30
N THR A 224 -0.62 6.88 24.23
CA THR A 224 -1.69 5.88 24.31
C THR A 224 -1.15 4.47 24.57
N PRO A 225 -1.78 3.70 25.48
CA PRO A 225 -1.53 2.27 25.60
C PRO A 225 -2.29 1.46 24.55
N TYR A 226 -2.92 2.10 23.56
CA TYR A 226 -3.77 1.43 22.56
C TYR A 226 -3.01 0.37 21.76
N PHE A 227 -1.92 0.76 21.10
CA PHE A 227 -1.09 -0.16 20.31
C PHE A 227 -0.35 -1.16 21.19
N THR A 228 0.16 -0.74 22.35
CA THR A 228 0.87 -1.65 23.26
C THR A 228 -0.06 -2.71 23.86
N ARG A 229 -1.33 -2.40 24.14
CA ARG A 229 -2.33 -3.39 24.54
C ARG A 229 -2.63 -4.36 23.39
N ALA A 230 -2.80 -3.86 22.17
CA ALA A 230 -2.98 -4.73 21.00
C ALA A 230 -1.80 -5.70 20.82
N MET A 231 -0.57 -5.19 20.93
CA MET A 231 0.63 -6.02 20.81
C MET A 231 0.81 -7.01 21.98
N LYS A 232 0.27 -6.72 23.17
CA LYS A 232 0.22 -7.70 24.28
C LYS A 232 -0.70 -8.89 23.95
N GLU A 233 -1.85 -8.64 23.32
CA GLU A 233 -2.73 -9.72 22.84
C GLU A 233 -2.08 -10.54 21.73
N VAL A 234 -1.41 -9.89 20.78
CA VAL A 234 -0.61 -10.58 19.75
C VAL A 234 0.46 -11.45 20.41
N ARG A 235 1.22 -10.91 21.37
CA ARG A 235 2.24 -11.67 22.11
C ARG A 235 1.64 -12.90 22.82
N LYS A 236 0.43 -12.78 23.38
CA LYS A 236 -0.25 -13.90 24.03
C LYS A 236 -0.51 -15.05 23.03
N LYS A 237 -1.01 -14.74 21.83
CA LYS A 237 -1.19 -15.74 20.76
C LYS A 237 0.12 -16.43 20.41
N PHE A 238 1.21 -15.67 20.27
CA PHE A 238 2.53 -16.24 20.01
C PHE A 238 3.06 -17.11 21.16
N SER A 239 2.69 -16.82 22.41
CA SER A 239 3.11 -17.63 23.56
C SER A 239 2.42 -19.00 23.65
N GLU A 240 1.33 -19.19 22.90
CA GLU A 240 0.62 -20.47 22.79
C GLU A 240 1.23 -21.38 21.71
N ILE A 241 2.19 -20.88 20.91
CA ILE A 241 2.91 -21.69 19.92
C ILE A 241 3.89 -22.60 20.65
N GLU A 242 3.77 -23.90 20.41
CA GLU A 242 4.71 -24.88 20.94
C GLU A 242 6.02 -24.80 20.14
N VAL A 243 7.12 -24.56 20.84
CA VAL A 243 8.45 -24.40 20.24
C VAL A 243 9.46 -25.38 20.80
N ASP A 244 10.16 -26.09 19.92
CA ASP A 244 11.32 -26.92 20.26
C ASP A 244 12.61 -26.24 19.76
N ARG A 245 13.35 -25.64 20.71
CA ARG A 245 14.62 -24.97 20.43
C ARG A 245 15.82 -25.92 20.37
N LEU A 246 15.64 -27.19 20.75
CA LEU A 246 16.68 -28.21 20.71
C LEU A 246 16.70 -28.96 19.38
N ARG A 247 15.66 -28.79 18.56
CA ARG A 247 15.61 -29.33 17.20
C ARG A 247 16.72 -28.75 16.33
N VAL A 248 17.71 -29.58 16.01
CA VAL A 248 18.75 -29.26 15.02
C VAL A 248 18.07 -29.20 13.65
N LYS A 249 18.17 -28.05 12.98
CA LYS A 249 17.57 -27.84 11.66
C LYS A 249 18.41 -28.55 10.60
N PRO A 250 17.79 -29.10 9.54
CA PRO A 250 18.49 -29.59 8.35
C PRO A 250 19.22 -28.45 7.62
#